data_AF-A0A5A9YQN6-F1
#
_entry.id   AF-A0A5A9YQN6-F1
#
_cell.length_a   1.000
_cell.length_b   1.000
_cell.length_c   1.000
_cell.angle_alpha   90.00
_cell.angle_beta   90.00
_cell.angle_gamma   90.00
#
_symmetry.space_group_name_H-M   'P 1'
#
loop_
_entity.id
_entity.type
_entity.pdbx_description
1 polymer ?
#
loop_
_entity_poly.entity_id
_entity_poly.type
_entity_poly.pdbx_seq_one_letter_code
_entity_poly.pdbx_strand_id
1 'polypeptide(L)'
;VALELTLVNFAWTFQLPPTVIYLQVIWAIGLSMLALAALLWLPRPLLAALGVLLVAVHNLLDPLHFAPGSAWHLPWAVLHDRGWIEAGDALRLRTSYPLLPWIGVIALGYAAGNWFS
;
A
#
# COMPACT_ATOMS: atom_id res chain seq x y z
N VAL A 1 -8.63 -5.67 3.78
CA VAL A 1 -8.65 -4.32 4.39
C VAL A 1 -9.40 -4.30 5.73
N ALA A 2 -10.72 -4.52 5.78
CA ALA A 2 -11.49 -4.44 7.04
C ALA A 2 -11.02 -5.40 8.15
N LEU A 3 -10.54 -6.60 7.78
CA LEU A 3 -10.01 -7.58 8.73
C LEU A 3 -8.76 -7.09 9.46
N GLU A 4 -7.88 -6.36 8.75
CA GLU A 4 -6.66 -5.79 9.33
C GLU A 4 -7.03 -4.72 10.37
N LEU A 5 -7.94 -3.82 10.01
CA LEU A 5 -8.36 -2.68 10.83
C LEU A 5 -9.16 -3.07 12.08
N THR A 6 -9.68 -4.30 12.13
CA THR A 6 -10.53 -4.78 13.23
C THR A 6 -9.85 -5.90 13.99
N LEU A 7 -10.01 -7.14 13.53
CA LEU A 7 -9.60 -8.34 14.27
C LEU A 7 -8.09 -8.43 14.45
N VAL A 8 -7.30 -8.17 13.40
CA VAL A 8 -5.84 -8.32 13.46
C VAL A 8 -5.22 -7.23 14.32
N ASN A 9 -5.63 -5.97 14.12
CA ASN A 9 -5.13 -4.88 14.94
C ASN A 9 -5.52 -5.05 16.42
N PHE A 10 -6.75 -5.51 16.71
CA PHE A 10 -7.15 -5.84 18.07
C PHE A 10 -6.35 -7.01 18.66
N ALA A 11 -6.12 -8.08 17.89
CA ALA A 11 -5.35 -9.23 18.36
C ALA A 11 -3.89 -8.86 18.72
N TRP A 12 -3.36 -7.77 18.13
CA TRP A 12 -2.01 -7.30 18.43
C TRP A 12 -1.96 -6.26 19.55
N THR A 13 -2.93 -5.34 19.59
CA THR A 13 -2.95 -4.23 20.55
C THR A 13 -3.72 -4.53 21.82
N PHE A 14 -4.66 -5.48 21.78
CA PHE A 14 -5.63 -5.80 22.84
C PHE A 14 -6.36 -4.57 23.41
N GLN A 15 -6.51 -3.50 22.61
CA GLN A 15 -7.10 -2.23 23.03
C GLN A 15 -8.31 -1.87 22.16
N LEU A 16 -9.39 -1.42 22.80
CA LEU A 16 -10.57 -0.83 22.15
C LEU A 16 -10.95 0.48 22.86
N PRO A 17 -10.95 1.65 22.18
CA PRO A 17 -10.50 1.89 20.81
C PRO A 17 -8.96 1.82 20.67
N PRO A 18 -8.43 1.41 19.50
CA PRO A 18 -6.99 1.36 19.28
C PRO A 18 -6.40 2.77 19.25
N THR A 19 -5.26 2.96 19.90
CA THR A 19 -4.46 4.21 19.80
C THR A 19 -3.48 4.16 18.63
N VAL A 20 -3.10 2.95 18.21
CA VAL A 20 -2.18 2.71 17.08
C VAL A 20 -2.73 1.64 16.14
N ILE A 21 -2.91 2.00 14.87
CA ILE A 21 -3.26 1.06 13.81
C ILE A 21 -2.02 0.74 12.97
N TYR A 22 -1.61 -0.53 13.00
CA TYR A 22 -0.56 -1.04 12.12
C TYR A 22 -1.20 -1.47 10.80
N LEU A 23 -0.77 -0.86 9.70
CA LEU A 23 -1.20 -1.23 8.36
C LEU A 23 -0.22 -2.28 7.81
N GLN A 24 -0.59 -3.56 7.93
CA GLN A 24 0.27 -4.67 7.54
C GLN A 24 -0.10 -5.27 6.16
N VAL A 25 0.35 -6.52 5.94
CA VAL A 25 0.28 -7.23 4.67
C VAL A 25 -1.16 -7.37 4.14
N ILE A 26 -2.15 -7.65 5.01
CA ILE A 26 -3.55 -7.84 4.58
C ILE A 26 -4.15 -6.54 4.03
N TRP A 27 -3.75 -5.40 4.60
CA TRP A 27 -4.12 -4.08 4.09
C TRP A 27 -3.43 -3.83 2.73
N ALA A 28 -2.12 -4.06 2.65
CA ALA A 28 -1.35 -3.81 1.43
C ALA A 28 -1.84 -4.65 0.24
N ILE A 29 -2.09 -5.94 0.45
CA ILE A 29 -2.65 -6.83 -0.58
C ILE A 29 -4.07 -6.39 -0.96
N GLY A 30 -4.91 -6.09 0.03
CA GLY A 30 -6.29 -5.68 -0.22
C GLY A 30 -6.39 -4.41 -1.07
N LEU A 31 -5.57 -3.40 -0.79
CA LEU A 31 -5.50 -2.19 -1.62
C LEU A 31 -4.86 -2.46 -2.99
N SER A 32 -3.86 -3.35 -3.06
CA SER A 32 -3.24 -3.73 -4.33
C SER A 32 -4.24 -4.41 -5.28
N MET A 33 -5.16 -5.22 -4.76
CA MET A 33 -6.25 -5.80 -5.56
C MET A 33 -7.22 -4.74 -6.08
N LEU A 34 -7.55 -3.73 -5.29
CA LEU A 34 -8.38 -2.60 -5.73
C LEU A 34 -7.67 -1.77 -6.82
N ALA A 35 -6.38 -1.50 -6.63
CA ALA A 35 -5.55 -0.84 -7.64
C ALA A 35 -5.49 -1.66 -8.92
N LEU A 36 -5.27 -2.96 -8.84
CA LEU A 36 -5.29 -3.86 -9.99
C LEU A 36 -6.64 -3.79 -10.71
N ALA A 37 -7.77 -3.85 -10.00
CA ALA A 37 -9.10 -3.76 -10.59
C ALA A 37 -9.31 -2.47 -11.41
N ALA A 38 -8.74 -1.34 -10.95
CA ALA A 38 -8.72 -0.09 -11.72
C ALA A 38 -7.75 -0.13 -12.92
N LEU A 39 -6.64 -0.85 -12.81
CA LEU A 39 -5.65 -0.99 -13.88
C LEU A 39 -6.03 -2.04 -14.94
N LEU A 40 -6.98 -2.93 -14.67
CA LEU A 40 -7.41 -3.98 -15.60
C LEU A 40 -7.96 -3.46 -16.94
N TRP A 41 -8.36 -2.19 -16.99
CA TRP A 41 -8.81 -1.52 -18.21
C TRP A 41 -7.68 -1.17 -19.18
N LEU A 42 -6.41 -1.26 -18.74
CA LEU A 42 -5.26 -1.01 -19.59
C LEU A 42 -4.93 -2.24 -20.46
N PRO A 43 -4.36 -2.03 -21.67
CA PRO A 43 -3.84 -3.13 -22.45
C PRO A 43 -2.71 -3.83 -21.68
N ARG A 44 -2.69 -5.17 -21.71
CA ARG A 44 -1.72 -6.02 -21.01
C ARG A 44 -0.25 -5.59 -21.12
N PRO A 45 0.31 -5.22 -22.30
CA PRO A 45 1.69 -4.77 -22.37
C PRO A 45 1.95 -3.52 -21.53
N LEU A 46 0.98 -2.61 -21.43
CA LEU A 46 1.09 -1.42 -20.60
C LEU A 46 1.02 -1.77 -19.11
N LEU A 47 0.15 -2.71 -18.72
CA LEU A 47 0.09 -3.22 -17.36
C LEU A 47 1.42 -3.87 -16.93
N ALA A 48 2.01 -4.68 -17.80
CA ALA A 48 3.31 -5.32 -17.57
C ALA A 48 4.43 -4.27 -17.47
N ALA A 49 4.47 -3.30 -18.39
CA ALA A 49 5.45 -2.22 -18.37
C ALA A 49 5.33 -1.37 -17.09
N LEU A 50 4.10 -1.03 -16.68
CA LEU A 50 3.83 -0.32 -15.43
C LEU A 50 4.29 -1.13 -14.21
N GLY A 51 3.99 -2.43 -14.17
CA GLY A 51 4.42 -3.31 -13.10
C GLY A 51 5.95 -3.38 -12.97
N VAL A 52 6.66 -3.54 -14.10
CA VAL A 52 8.13 -3.51 -14.13
C VAL A 52 8.65 -2.17 -13.67
N LEU A 53 8.07 -1.06 -14.16
CA LEU A 53 8.47 0.28 -13.81
C LEU A 53 8.33 0.52 -12.29
N LEU A 54 7.19 0.18 -11.70
CA LEU A 54 6.95 0.35 -10.27
C LEU A 54 7.96 -0.46 -9.44
N VAL A 55 8.22 -1.72 -9.79
CA VAL A 55 9.19 -2.55 -9.06
C VAL A 55 10.63 -2.07 -9.28
N ALA A 56 11.00 -1.63 -10.47
CA ALA A 56 12.37 -1.18 -10.74
C ALA A 56 12.67 0.22 -10.16
N VAL A 57 11.68 1.11 -10.17
CA VAL A 57 11.85 2.54 -9.85
C VAL A 57 11.49 2.87 -8.41
N HIS A 58 10.73 2.04 -7.68
CA HIS A 58 10.27 2.43 -6.33
C HIS A 58 11.41 2.88 -5.41
N ASN A 59 12.58 2.21 -5.41
CA ASN A 59 13.72 2.61 -4.58
C ASN A 59 14.29 3.99 -4.94
N LEU A 60 14.11 4.47 -6.18
CA LEU A 60 14.51 5.82 -6.57
C LEU A 60 13.63 6.90 -5.93
N LEU A 61 12.45 6.52 -5.44
CA LEU A 61 11.52 7.40 -4.74
C LEU A 61 11.82 7.49 -3.24
N ASP A 62 12.73 6.66 -2.71
CA ASP A 62 13.09 6.64 -1.30
C ASP A 62 13.55 8.00 -0.74
N PRO A 63 14.31 8.85 -1.46
CA PRO A 63 14.71 10.16 -0.94
C PRO A 63 13.54 11.14 -0.79
N LEU A 64 12.42 10.92 -1.48
CA LEU A 64 11.27 11.80 -1.43
C LEU A 64 10.52 11.58 -0.11
N HIS A 65 10.56 12.60 0.75
CA HIS A 65 9.82 12.64 1.99
C HIS A 65 9.05 13.94 2.07
N PHE A 66 7.83 13.85 2.60
CA PHE A 66 6.96 15.00 2.78
C PHE A 66 6.78 15.26 4.27
N ALA A 67 6.98 16.51 4.69
CA ALA A 67 6.82 16.89 6.09
C ALA A 67 5.36 16.70 6.57
N PRO A 68 5.17 16.34 7.86
CA PRO A 68 3.85 16.34 8.48
C PRO A 68 3.16 17.71 8.28
N GLY A 69 1.89 17.71 7.88
CA GLY A 69 1.12 18.92 7.57
C GLY A 69 1.07 19.31 6.08
N SER A 70 1.87 18.68 5.22
CA SER A 70 1.70 18.83 3.76
C SER A 70 0.57 17.93 3.23
N ALA A 71 -0.19 18.41 2.23
CA ALA A 71 -1.26 17.62 1.62
C ALA A 71 -0.76 16.30 0.99
N TRP A 72 0.52 16.25 0.62
CA TRP A 72 1.16 15.08 0.01
C TRP A 72 1.71 14.08 1.02
N HIS A 73 1.81 14.45 2.31
CA HIS A 73 2.32 13.55 3.34
C HIS A 73 1.46 12.28 3.47
N LEU A 74 0.14 12.43 3.55
CA LEU A 74 -0.76 11.28 3.74
C LEU A 74 -0.77 10.32 2.53
N PRO A 75 -0.98 10.78 1.27
CA PRO A 75 -0.91 9.89 0.11
C PRO A 75 0.46 9.22 -0.02
N TRP A 76 1.55 9.94 0.27
CA TRP A 76 2.90 9.40 0.15
C TRP A 76 3.23 8.40 1.24
N ALA A 77 2.80 8.63 2.48
CA ALA A 77 2.91 7.68 3.58
C ALA A 77 2.12 6.39 3.32
N VAL A 78 1.01 6.46 2.58
CA VAL A 78 0.27 5.27 2.15
C VAL A 78 0.98 4.54 1.02
N LEU A 79 1.48 5.29 0.03
CA LEU A 79 2.05 4.72 -1.19
C LEU A 79 3.49 4.21 -1.01
N HIS A 80 4.37 4.99 -0.39
CA HIS A 80 5.81 4.75 -0.47
C HIS A 80 6.55 4.83 0.87
N ASP A 81 6.14 5.73 1.77
CA ASP A 81 6.87 5.97 3.02
C ASP A 81 6.35 5.06 4.16
N ARG A 82 7.23 4.71 5.12
CA ARG A 82 6.90 3.93 6.33
C ARG A 82 6.63 4.80 7.55
N GLY A 83 6.25 6.05 7.28
CA GLY A 83 6.04 7.08 8.28
C GLY A 83 4.86 6.83 9.22
N TRP A 84 4.80 7.65 10.26
CA TRP A 84 3.63 7.74 11.12
C TRP A 84 2.65 8.75 10.53
N ILE A 85 1.39 8.34 10.44
CA ILE A 85 0.28 9.21 10.02
C ILE A 85 -0.54 9.51 11.27
N GLU A 86 -0.62 10.78 11.64
CA GLU A 86 -1.44 11.23 12.76
C GLU A 86 -2.88 11.47 12.28
N ALA A 87 -3.81 10.62 12.72
CA ALA A 87 -5.24 10.73 12.41
C ALA A 87 -5.98 11.36 13.60
N GLY A 88 -5.65 12.63 13.88
CA GLY A 88 -6.15 13.37 15.04
C GLY A 88 -5.32 13.13 16.32
N ASP A 89 -5.82 13.61 17.46
CA ASP A 89 -5.04 13.68 18.72
C ASP A 89 -4.82 12.31 19.40
N ALA A 90 -5.63 11.30 19.07
CA ALA A 90 -5.67 10.02 19.79
C ALA A 90 -5.30 8.80 18.94
N LEU A 91 -5.19 8.94 17.61
CA LEU A 91 -5.02 7.83 16.68
C LEU A 91 -3.80 8.03 15.78
N ARG A 92 -2.89 7.05 15.80
CA ARG A 92 -1.71 7.03 14.94
C ARG A 92 -1.77 5.80 14.03
N LEU A 93 -1.60 6.00 12.72
CA LEU A 93 -1.43 4.90 11.78
C LEU A 93 0.04 4.74 11.43
N ARG A 94 0.48 3.51 11.22
CA ARG A 94 1.83 3.20 10.75
C ARG A 94 1.77 2.31 9.53
N THR A 95 2.34 2.76 8.42
CA THR A 95 2.48 1.97 7.20
C THR A 95 3.74 1.11 7.26
N SER A 96 3.56 -0.17 7.58
CA SER A 96 4.70 -1.12 7.63
C SER A 96 5.07 -1.64 6.24
N TYR A 97 4.10 -1.67 5.31
CA TYR A 97 4.27 -2.18 3.96
C TYR A 97 3.85 -1.12 2.95
N PRO A 98 4.79 -0.40 2.32
CA PRO A 98 4.45 0.63 1.34
C PRO A 98 3.72 0.01 0.15
N LEU A 99 2.59 0.60 -0.24
CA LEU A 99 1.64 0.02 -1.19
C LEU A 99 2.18 -0.03 -2.63
N LEU A 100 2.95 0.98 -3.04
CA LEU A 100 3.43 1.18 -4.40
C LEU A 100 4.17 -0.05 -4.98
N PRO A 101 5.17 -0.66 -4.31
CA PRO A 101 5.83 -1.86 -4.83
C PRO A 101 4.87 -3.06 -4.93
N TRP A 102 3.90 -3.20 -4.03
CA TRP A 102 2.93 -4.30 -4.06
C TRP A 102 1.95 -4.19 -5.24
N ILE A 103 1.57 -2.97 -5.64
CA ILE A 103 0.82 -2.73 -6.87
C ILE A 103 1.63 -3.22 -8.09
N GLY A 104 2.94 -2.96 -8.11
CA GLY A 104 3.82 -3.46 -9.16
C GLY A 104 3.86 -4.98 -9.23
N VAL A 105 4.07 -5.65 -8.08
CA VAL A 105 4.14 -7.11 -7.99
C VAL A 105 2.82 -7.78 -8.41
N ILE A 106 1.66 -7.28 -7.95
CA ILE A 106 0.36 -7.88 -8.30
C ILE A 106 0.05 -7.69 -9.79
N ALA A 107 0.40 -6.54 -10.37
CA ALA A 107 0.22 -6.27 -11.80
C ALA A 107 1.09 -7.21 -12.66
N LEU A 108 2.34 -7.45 -12.27
CA LEU A 108 3.24 -8.40 -12.94
C LEU A 108 2.73 -9.83 -12.82
N GLY A 109 2.29 -10.24 -11.63
CA GLY A 109 1.68 -11.56 -11.43
C GLY A 109 0.46 -11.79 -12.32
N TYR A 110 -0.42 -10.78 -12.43
CA TYR A 110 -1.58 -10.84 -13.32
C TYR A 110 -1.17 -10.92 -14.80
N ALA A 111 -0.19 -10.14 -15.24
CA ALA A 111 0.29 -10.16 -16.62
C ALA A 111 0.95 -11.50 -16.99
N ALA A 112 1.71 -12.09 -16.07
CA ALA A 112 2.40 -13.37 -16.26
C ALA A 112 1.46 -14.59 -16.25
N GLY A 113 0.24 -14.46 -15.71
CA GLY A 113 -0.71 -15.59 -15.62
C GLY A 113 -1.03 -16.27 -16.96
N ASN A 114 -0.94 -15.55 -18.09
CA ASN A 114 -1.20 -16.10 -19.42
C ASN A 114 -0.05 -16.93 -20.00
N TRP A 115 1.13 -16.91 -19.39
CA TRP A 115 2.24 -17.76 -19.82
C TRP A 115 2.08 -19.21 -19.36
N PHE A 116 1.19 -19.46 -18.40
CA PHE A 116 0.92 -20.77 -17.83
C PHE A 116 -0.49 -21.29 -18.15
N SER A 117 -1.21 -20.64 -19.07
CA SER A 117 -2.56 -21.00 -19.53
C SER A 117 -2.54 -21.74 -20.86
#